data_AF-A0A2N8R8Q6-F1
#
_entry.id   AF-A0A2N8R8Q6-F1
#
_cell.length_a   1.000
_cell.length_b   1.000
_cell.length_c   1.000
_cell.angle_alpha   90.00
_cell.angle_beta   90.00
_cell.angle_gamma   90.00
#
_symmetry.space_group_name_H-M   'P 1'
#
loop_
_entity.id
_entity.type
_entity.pdbx_description
1 polymer ?
#
loop_
_entity_poly.entity_id
_entity_poly.type
_entity_poly.pdbx_seq_one_letter_code
_entity_poly.pdbx_strand_id
1 'polypeptide(L)'
;MAEAMFTLCGQVANVYVQPGGTSKKTGEAFDPRDKVQILGHIPLQGGGSKLDLVTLNVEDARLFQAAQGKTVRVPVGVYAIGKAVGYFIPQGAKPQLVTAS
;
A
#
# COMPACT_ATOMS: atom_id res chain seq x y z
N MET A 1 11.08 11.84 18.08
CA MET A 1 11.95 11.15 17.11
C MET A 1 11.05 10.19 16.34
N ALA A 2 10.83 10.40 15.04
CA ALA A 2 10.01 9.48 14.26
C ALA A 2 10.88 8.27 13.92
N GLU A 3 10.53 7.12 14.47
CA GLU A 3 11.21 5.85 14.23
C GLU A 3 11.30 5.56 12.73
N ALA A 4 12.38 4.87 12.32
CA ALA A 4 12.68 4.55 10.94
C ALA A 4 11.50 3.87 10.25
N MET A 5 10.74 4.65 9.48
CA MET A 5 9.57 4.17 8.75
C MET A 5 10.05 3.66 7.39
N PHE A 6 9.88 2.37 7.13
CA PHE A 6 10.04 1.84 5.77
C PHE A 6 9.09 2.60 4.85
N THR A 7 9.55 2.96 3.66
CA THR A 7 8.71 3.68 2.69
C THR A 7 8.54 2.87 1.43
N LEU A 8 7.28 2.66 1.03
CA LEU A 8 6.97 2.13 -0.28
C LEU A 8 7.06 3.28 -1.30
N CYS A 9 7.93 3.13 -2.28
CA CYS A 9 8.06 4.05 -3.41
C CYS A 9 7.53 3.36 -4.68
N GLY A 10 6.60 3.99 -5.37
CA GLY A 10 6.00 3.40 -6.55
C GLY A 10 4.91 4.26 -7.16
N GLN A 11 4.40 3.83 -8.32
CA GLN A 11 3.30 4.51 -9.01
C GLN A 11 1.96 4.10 -8.39
N VAL A 12 1.07 5.06 -8.13
CA VAL A 12 -0.31 4.75 -7.76
C VAL A 12 -1.03 4.21 -9.00
N ALA A 13 -1.17 2.89 -9.08
CA ALA A 13 -1.75 2.22 -10.24
C ALA A 13 -3.28 2.27 -10.23
N ASN A 14 -3.89 2.10 -9.06
CA ASN A 14 -5.35 2.05 -8.92
C ASN A 14 -5.81 2.45 -7.52
N VAL A 15 -7.02 2.99 -7.42
CA VAL A 15 -7.71 3.26 -6.16
C VAL A 15 -9.16 2.84 -6.28
N TYR A 16 -9.66 2.03 -5.35
CA TYR A 16 -11.01 1.50 -5.40
C TYR A 16 -11.57 1.21 -4.00
N VAL A 17 -12.89 1.06 -3.91
CA VAL A 17 -13.57 0.60 -2.68
C VAL A 17 -13.77 -0.91 -2.79
N GLN A 18 -13.20 -1.68 -1.87
CA GLN A 18 -13.58 -3.07 -1.69
C GLN A 18 -14.97 -3.09 -1.03
N PRO A 19 -16.01 -3.64 -1.68
CA PRO A 19 -17.32 -3.74 -1.05
C PRO A 19 -17.24 -4.61 0.20
N GLY A 20 -17.98 -4.21 1.24
CA GLY A 20 -18.16 -5.02 2.44
C GLY A 20 -18.92 -6.31 2.13
N GLY A 21 -18.92 -7.24 3.08
CA GLY A 21 -19.63 -8.49 2.93
C GLY A 21 -19.32 -9.47 4.05
N THR A 22 -19.60 -10.74 3.83
CA THR A 22 -19.32 -11.81 4.79
C THR A 22 -18.15 -12.65 4.30
N SER A 23 -17.14 -12.83 5.16
CA SER A 23 -15.98 -13.67 4.87
C SER A 23 -16.43 -15.11 4.67
N LYS A 24 -16.23 -15.67 3.46
CA LYS A 24 -16.53 -17.09 3.20
C LYS A 24 -15.69 -18.06 4.05
N LYS A 25 -14.57 -17.59 4.61
CA LYS A 25 -13.68 -18.41 5.44
C LYS A 25 -14.03 -18.37 6.92
N THR A 26 -14.37 -17.18 7.44
CA THR A 26 -14.59 -16.99 8.89
C THR A 26 -16.06 -16.78 9.25
N GLY A 27 -16.93 -16.51 8.28
CA GLY A 27 -18.34 -16.18 8.50
C GLY A 27 -18.58 -14.76 9.04
N GLU A 28 -17.51 -13.98 9.26
CA GLU A 28 -17.61 -12.65 9.85
C GLU A 28 -17.97 -11.60 8.81
N ALA A 29 -18.85 -10.67 9.19
CA ALA A 29 -19.12 -9.47 8.41
C ALA A 29 -17.91 -8.52 8.46
N PHE A 30 -17.57 -7.92 7.33
CA PHE A 30 -16.55 -6.89 7.22
C PHE A 30 -17.10 -5.69 6.46
N ASP A 31 -16.77 -4.51 6.93
CA ASP A 31 -17.18 -3.25 6.32
C ASP A 31 -16.46 -3.00 4.98
N PRO A 32 -17.04 -2.18 4.09
CA PRO A 32 -16.33 -1.67 2.93
C PRO A 32 -15.01 -1.01 3.31
N ARG A 33 -13.97 -1.20 2.48
CA ARG A 33 -12.64 -0.65 2.72
C ARG A 33 -12.08 0.03 1.49
N ASP A 34 -11.56 1.22 1.68
CA ASP A 34 -10.77 1.90 0.67
C ASP A 34 -9.44 1.18 0.44
N LYS A 35 -9.10 1.00 -0.83
CA LYS A 35 -7.90 0.30 -1.29
C LYS A 35 -7.11 1.17 -2.24
N VAL A 36 -5.80 1.13 -2.10
CA VAL A 36 -4.85 1.60 -3.11
C VAL A 36 -3.97 0.46 -3.58
N GLN A 37 -3.64 0.46 -4.86
CA GLN A 37 -2.64 -0.43 -5.45
C GLN A 37 -1.45 0.41 -5.91
N ILE A 38 -0.27 0.12 -5.36
CA ILE A 38 0.97 0.81 -5.68
C ILE A 38 1.90 -0.17 -6.37
N LEU A 39 2.31 0.16 -7.59
CA LEU A 39 3.28 -0.59 -8.36
C LEU A 39 4.69 -0.10 -8.00
N GLY A 40 5.44 -0.93 -7.27
CA GLY A 40 6.77 -0.60 -6.75
C GLY A 40 7.83 -1.60 -7.14
N HIS A 41 9.09 -1.25 -6.89
CA HIS A 41 10.24 -2.14 -7.06
C HIS A 41 10.62 -2.76 -5.72
N ILE A 42 10.60 -4.09 -5.64
CA ILE A 42 11.03 -4.84 -4.47
C ILE A 42 12.43 -5.41 -4.73
N PRO A 43 13.43 -5.07 -3.91
CA PRO A 43 14.79 -5.57 -4.09
C PRO A 43 14.85 -7.08 -3.87
N LEU A 44 15.63 -7.78 -4.69
CA LEU A 44 15.87 -9.22 -4.56
C LEU A 44 17.22 -9.47 -3.86
N GLN A 45 17.31 -10.56 -3.08
CA GLN A 45 18.53 -10.92 -2.34
C GLN A 45 19.76 -11.09 -3.24
N GLY A 46 19.57 -11.54 -4.49
CA GLY A 46 20.63 -11.72 -5.47
C GLY A 46 20.99 -10.45 -6.27
N GLY A 47 20.43 -9.29 -5.90
CA GLY A 47 20.54 -8.06 -6.67
C GLY A 47 19.41 -7.88 -7.68
N GLY A 48 19.28 -6.64 -8.17
CA GLY A 48 18.15 -6.22 -9.00
C GLY A 48 16.86 -6.04 -8.19
N SER A 49 15.76 -5.84 -8.90
CA SER A 49 14.43 -5.64 -8.32
C SER A 49 13.36 -6.26 -9.19
N LYS A 50 12.31 -6.77 -8.56
CA LYS A 50 11.07 -7.15 -9.26
C LYS A 50 10.03 -6.05 -9.11
N LEU A 51 9.16 -5.92 -10.12
CA LEU A 51 7.93 -5.16 -9.95
C LEU A 51 6.96 -5.96 -9.07
N ASP A 52 6.31 -5.28 -8.14
CA ASP A 52 5.26 -5.85 -7.30
C ASP A 52 4.10 -4.87 -7.15
N LEU A 53 2.87 -5.38 -7.26
CA LEU A 53 1.66 -4.59 -7.09
C LEU A 53 1.14 -4.76 -5.66
N VAL A 54 1.49 -3.82 -4.79
CA VAL A 54 1.12 -3.89 -3.38
C VAL A 54 -0.26 -3.27 -3.20
N THR A 55 -1.20 -4.06 -2.66
CA THR A 55 -2.56 -3.58 -2.33
C THR A 55 -2.67 -3.28 -0.84
N LEU A 56 -3.02 -2.04 -0.50
CA LEU A 56 -3.04 -1.53 0.87
C LEU A 56 -4.44 -1.02 1.21
N ASN A 57 -4.86 -1.22 2.47
CA ASN A 57 -6.00 -0.48 3.03
C ASN A 57 -5.56 0.96 3.29
N VAL A 58 -6.46 1.92 3.05
CA VAL A 58 -6.24 3.34 3.35
C VAL A 58 -7.43 3.90 4.11
N GLU A 59 -7.17 4.89 4.96
CA GLU A 59 -8.21 5.60 5.71
C GLU A 59 -8.95 6.63 4.83
N ASP A 60 -8.24 7.27 3.89
CA ASP A 60 -8.79 8.23 2.95
C ASP A 60 -8.24 7.98 1.53
N ALA A 61 -9.04 7.32 0.68
CA ALA A 61 -8.67 7.06 -0.71
C ALA A 61 -8.43 8.35 -1.53
N ARG A 62 -9.04 9.49 -1.18
CA ARG A 62 -8.96 10.73 -1.98
C ARG A 62 -7.53 11.23 -2.11
N LEU A 63 -6.71 11.02 -1.08
CA LEU A 63 -5.29 11.35 -1.07
C LEU A 63 -4.52 10.60 -2.17
N PHE A 64 -4.91 9.36 -2.44
CA PHE A 64 -4.29 8.52 -3.47
C PHE A 64 -4.94 8.72 -4.85
N GLN A 65 -6.24 9.00 -4.91
CA GLN A 65 -6.93 9.31 -6.18
C GLN A 65 -6.30 10.53 -6.86
N ALA A 66 -5.99 11.59 -6.11
CA ALA A 66 -5.29 12.77 -6.64
C ALA A 66 -3.86 12.49 -7.15
N ALA A 67 -3.28 11.37 -6.72
CA ALA A 67 -1.95 10.90 -7.09
C ALA A 67 -1.98 9.73 -8.08
N GLN A 68 -3.15 9.33 -8.60
CA GLN A 68 -3.26 8.21 -9.53
C GLN A 68 -2.42 8.47 -10.79
N GLY A 69 -1.68 7.45 -11.22
CA GLY A 69 -0.71 7.54 -12.31
C GLY A 69 0.63 8.21 -11.95
N LYS A 70 0.76 8.81 -10.76
CA LYS A 70 2.00 9.48 -10.31
C LYS A 70 2.81 8.58 -9.38
N THR A 71 4.11 8.86 -9.30
CA THR A 71 5.01 8.21 -8.33
C THR A 71 4.86 8.87 -6.96
N VAL A 72 4.62 8.04 -5.95
CA VAL A 72 4.51 8.45 -4.55
C VAL A 72 5.50 7.71 -3.68
N ARG A 73 5.83 8.33 -2.55
CA ARG A 73 6.48 7.70 -1.40
C ARG A 73 5.50 7.68 -0.24
N VAL A 74 5.25 6.50 0.31
CA VAL A 74 4.28 6.30 1.40
C VAL A 74 4.98 5.60 2.55
N PRO A 75 4.87 6.11 3.78
CA PRO A 75 5.34 5.38 4.94
C PRO A 75 4.49 4.12 5.18
N VAL A 76 5.14 2.98 5.38
CA VAL A 76 4.49 1.67 5.57
C VAL A 76 5.09 0.92 6.76
N GLY A 77 4.25 0.18 7.46
CA GLY A 77 4.66 -0.90 8.34
C GLY A 77 4.81 -2.20 7.55
N VAL A 78 5.75 -3.05 7.98
CA VAL A 78 6.06 -4.33 7.32
C VAL A 78 5.93 -5.45 8.34
N TYR A 79 5.31 -6.56 7.95
CA TYR A 79 5.15 -7.74 8.81
C TYR A 79 5.26 -9.03 8.00
N ALA A 80 5.63 -10.13 8.66
CA ALA A 80 5.71 -11.44 8.02
C ALA A 80 4.35 -12.15 8.08
N ILE A 81 3.92 -12.74 6.97
CA ILE A 81 2.74 -13.60 6.88
C ILE A 81 3.17 -14.94 6.27
N GLY A 82 3.49 -15.91 7.12
CA GLY A 82 4.05 -17.19 6.67
C GLY A 82 5.37 -16.97 5.91
N LYS A 83 5.38 -17.29 4.61
CA LYS A 83 6.56 -17.11 3.73
C LYS A 83 6.50 -15.82 2.88
N ALA A 84 5.51 -14.95 3.12
CA ALA A 84 5.32 -13.70 2.39
C ALA A 84 5.49 -12.48 3.30
N VAL A 85 5.71 -11.32 2.68
CA VAL A 85 5.80 -10.02 3.36
C VAL A 85 4.48 -9.28 3.16
N GLY A 86 3.87 -8.88 4.27
CA GLY A 86 2.70 -8.01 4.32
C GLY A 86 3.10 -6.55 4.58
N TYR A 87 2.29 -5.64 4.06
CA TYR A 87 2.47 -4.20 4.20
C TYR A 87 1.17 -3.56 4.70
N PHE A 88 1.28 -2.48 5.48
CA PHE A 88 0.14 -1.64 5.85
C PHE A 88 0.56 -0.17 5.94
N ILE A 89 -0.39 0.74 5.77
CA ILE A 89 -0.18 2.18 5.96
C ILE A 89 -0.57 2.51 7.41
N PRO A 90 0.36 3.00 8.24
CA PRO A 90 0.04 3.40 9.61
C PRO A 90 -0.96 4.56 9.64
N GLN A 91 -1.76 4.63 10.70
CA GLN A 91 -2.79 5.66 10.84
C GLN A 91 -2.20 7.06 10.71
N GLY A 92 -2.89 7.94 9.97
CA GLY A 92 -2.45 9.31 9.72
C GLY A 92 -1.29 9.47 8.72
N ALA A 93 -0.69 8.38 8.23
CA ALA A 93 0.34 8.47 7.19
C ALA A 93 -0.27 8.90 5.85
N LYS A 94 0.45 9.77 5.13
CA LYS A 94 0.00 10.37 3.86
C LYS A 94 1.00 10.10 2.75
N PRO A 95 0.56 9.89 1.49
CA PRO A 95 1.46 9.80 0.36
C PRO A 95 2.14 11.15 0.11
N GLN A 96 3.42 11.11 -0.23
CA GLN A 96 4.16 12.27 -0.75
C GLN A 96 4.47 12.04 -2.23
N LEU A 97 4.18 13.03 -3.08
CA LEU A 97 4.56 12.96 -4.49
C LEU A 97 6.08 13.01 -4.62
N VAL A 98 6.62 12.12 -5.44
CA VAL A 98 8.03 12.16 -5.83
C VAL A 98 8.13 13.03 -7.07
N THR A 99 8.58 14.26 -6.92
CA THR A 99 8.95 15.11 -8.05
C THR A 99 10.30 14.67 -8.59
N ALA A 100 10.37 14.37 -9.89
CA ALA A 100 11.66 14.24 -10.56
C ALA A 100 12.43 15.56 -10.40
N SER A 101 13.65 15.47 -9.87
CA SER A 101 14.59 16.60 -9.79
C SER A 101 15.32 16.77 -11.12
#